data_AF-A0A7V9RAG1-F1
#
_entry.id   AF-A0A7V9RAG1-F1
#
_cell.length_a   1.000
_cell.length_b   1.000
_cell.length_c   1.000
_cell.angle_alpha   90.00
_cell.angle_beta   90.00
_cell.angle_gamma   90.00
#
_symmetry.space_group_name_H-M   'P 1'
#
loop_
_entity.id
_entity.type
_entity.pdbx_description
1 polymer ?
#
loop_
_entity_poly.entity_id
_entity_poly.type
_entity_poly.pdbx_seq_one_letter_code
_entity_poly.pdbx_strand_id
1 'polypeptide(L)' 'MRNPLRTEAEAFSFVLVVAVLFLAVALASALGGGRVALAMFLGLLIGVGAGIFLRSDPKKREPAVWERPAPPTERTIKE' A
#
# COMPACT_ATOMS: atom_id res chain seq x y z
N MET A 1 15.76 -0.30 -4.32
CA MET A 1 14.33 0.03 -4.48
C MET A 1 13.51 -1.13 -3.92
N ARG A 2 12.91 -0.98 -2.74
CA ARG A 2 12.07 -2.02 -2.14
C ARG A 2 10.68 -1.88 -2.75
N ASN A 3 10.41 -2.65 -3.80
CA ASN A 3 9.10 -2.69 -4.44
C ASN A 3 8.06 -3.09 -3.38
N PRO A 4 6.98 -2.30 -3.18
CA PRO A 4 5.94 -2.62 -2.18
C PRO A 4 5.13 -3.87 -2.56
N LEU A 5 5.25 -4.34 -3.80
CA LEU A 5 4.85 -5.69 -4.23
C LEU A 5 6.13 -6.53 -4.26
N ARG A 6 6.53 -7.11 -3.13
CA ARG A 6 7.84 -7.77 -3.02
C ARG A 6 7.81 -9.19 -3.59
N THR A 7 6.63 -9.73 -3.88
CA THR A 7 6.41 -11.07 -4.46
C THR A 7 5.20 -11.09 -5.41
N GLU A 8 5.23 -11.91 -6.47
CA GLU A 8 4.10 -12.08 -7.41
C GLU A 8 2.80 -12.51 -6.70
N ALA A 9 2.94 -13.32 -5.63
CA ALA A 9 1.84 -13.77 -4.80
C ALA A 9 1.09 -12.61 -4.11
N GLU A 10 1.80 -11.55 -3.76
CA GLU A 10 1.23 -10.36 -3.11
C GLU A 10 0.42 -9.53 -4.10
N ALA A 11 0.88 -9.44 -5.35
CA ALA A 11 0.13 -8.81 -6.44
C ALA A 11 -1.14 -9.60 -6.78
N PHE A 12 -1.07 -10.93 -6.86
CA PHE A 12 -2.25 -11.77 -7.10
C PHE A 12 -3.28 -11.65 -5.98
N SER A 13 -2.82 -11.66 -4.73
CA SER A 13 -3.68 -11.49 -3.56
C SER A 13 -4.36 -10.11 -3.56
N PHE A 14 -3.62 -9.05 -3.90
CA PHE A 14 -4.19 -7.71 -4.07
C PHE A 14 -5.29 -7.68 -5.14
N VAL A 15 -5.04 -8.27 -6.30
CA VAL A 15 -6.04 -8.34 -7.38
C VAL A 15 -7.28 -9.10 -6.93
N LEU A 16 -7.13 -10.22 -6.20
CA LEU A 16 -8.27 -10.94 -5.63
C LEU A 16 -9.07 -10.09 -4.64
N VAL A 17 -8.41 -9.38 -3.73
CA VAL A 17 -9.10 -8.49 -2.79
C VAL A 17 -9.87 -7.40 -3.54
N VAL A 18 -9.26 -6.79 -4.55
CA VAL A 18 -9.91 -5.77 -5.40
C VAL A 18 -11.11 -6.36 -6.13
N ALA A 19 -10.97 -7.55 -6.72
CA ALA A 19 -12.05 -8.22 -7.43
C ALA A 19 -13.25 -8.51 -6.51
N VAL A 20 -13.00 -9.00 -5.30
CA VAL A 20 -14.06 -9.25 -4.30
C VAL A 20 -14.74 -7.96 -3.85
N LEU A 21 -13.98 -6.88 -3.65
CA LEU A 21 -14.54 -5.56 -3.31
C LEU A 21 -15.49 -5.04 -4.38
N PHE A 22 -15.08 -5.08 -5.65
CA PHE A 22 -15.92 -4.63 -6.76
C PHE A 22 -17.12 -5.54 -6.98
N LEU A 23 -16.98 -6.85 -6.75
CA LEU A 23 -18.11 -7.78 -6.79
C LEU A 23 -19.16 -7.42 -5.73
N ALA A 24 -18.74 -7.10 -4.50
CA ALA A 24 -19.66 -6.68 -3.44
C ALA A 24 -20.42 -5.40 -3.82
N VAL A 25 -19.74 -4.42 -4.42
CA VAL A 25 -20.38 -3.19 -4.91
C VAL A 25 -21.35 -3.49 -6.06
N ALA A 26 -20.99 -4.38 -6.98
CA ALA A 26 -21.85 -4.78 -8.10
C ALA A 26 -23.13 -5.47 -7.60
N LEU A 27 -23.02 -6.39 -6.64
CA LEU A 27 -24.16 -7.06 -6.02
C LEU A 27 -25.05 -6.08 -5.26
N ALA A 28 -24.45 -5.16 -4.49
CA ALA A 28 -25.19 -4.10 -3.80
C ALA A 28 -25.94 -3.18 -4.78
N SER A 29 -25.33 -2.87 -5.93
CA SER A 29 -25.96 -2.11 -7.01
C SER A 29 -27.12 -2.87 -7.64
N ALA A 30 -26.96 -4.17 -7.90
CA ALA A 30 -27.99 -5.00 -8.50
C ALA A 30 -29.22 -5.16 -7.59
N LEU A 31 -29.02 -5.24 -6.27
CA LEU A 31 -30.10 -5.46 -5.29
C LEU A 31 -30.75 -4.16 -4.78
N GLY A 32 -29.96 -3.11 -4.58
CA GLY A 32 -30.40 -1.87 -3.91
C GLY A 32 -30.37 -0.63 -4.80
N GLY A 33 -29.94 -0.76 -6.06
CA GLY A 33 -29.77 0.36 -6.99
C GLY A 33 -28.56 1.25 -6.68
N GLY A 34 -28.38 2.29 -7.50
CA GLY A 34 -27.17 3.12 -7.49
C GLY A 34 -26.87 3.84 -6.16
N ARG A 35 -27.89 4.20 -5.37
CA ARG A 35 -27.69 4.85 -4.07
C ARG A 35 -27.07 3.91 -3.03
N VAL A 36 -27.49 2.64 -3.02
CA VAL A 36 -26.93 1.61 -2.13
C VAL A 36 -25.51 1.27 -2.57
N ALA A 37 -25.26 1.18 -3.88
CA ALA A 37 -23.92 1.00 -4.43
C ALA A 37 -22.96 2.12 -4.01
N LEU A 38 -23.41 3.38 -4.09
CA LEU A 38 -22.62 4.54 -3.71
C LEU A 38 -22.27 4.53 -2.21
N ALA A 39 -23.25 4.25 -1.35
CA ALA A 39 -23.03 4.14 0.09
C ALA A 39 -22.04 3.01 0.43
N MET A 40 -22.19 1.84 -0.20
CA MET A 40 -21.29 0.70 -0.05
C MET A 40 -19.86 1.05 -0.49
N PHE A 41 -19.70 1.68 -1.65
CA PHE A 41 -18.42 2.11 -2.16
C PHE A 41 -17.72 3.10 -1.22
N LEU A 42 -18.44 4.12 -0.76
CA LEU A 42 -17.90 5.11 0.19
C LEU A 42 -17.51 4.47 1.53
N GLY A 43 -18.33 3.55 2.04
CA GLY A 43 -18.01 2.80 3.27
C GLY A 43 -16.75 1.96 3.12
N LEU A 44 -16.62 1.23 2.01
CA LEU A 44 -15.42 0.45 1.70
C LEU A 44 -14.18 1.34 1.51
N LEU A 45 -14.32 2.47 0.81
CA LEU A 45 -13.24 3.43 0.60
C LEU A 45 -12.71 3.98 1.93
N ILE A 46 -13.60 4.40 2.82
CA ILE A 46 -13.24 4.93 4.14
C ILE A 46 -12.63 3.82 5.01
N GLY A 47 -13.24 2.63 5.04
CA GLY A 47 -12.76 1.52 5.85
C GLY A 47 -11.37 1.03 5.43
N VAL A 48 -11.15 0.84 4.13
CA VAL A 48 -9.84 0.43 3.58
C VAL A 48 -8.82 1.55 3.74
N GLY A 49 -9.18 2.79 3.44
CA GLY A 49 -8.31 3.96 3.60
C GLY A 49 -7.85 4.16 5.04
N ALA A 50 -8.78 4.09 6.00
CA ALA A 50 -8.47 4.19 7.42
C ALA A 50 -7.62 3.00 7.90
N GLY A 51 -7.91 1.78 7.45
CA GLY A 51 -7.13 0.60 7.78
C GLY A 51 -5.68 0.70 7.30
N ILE A 52 -5.45 1.19 6.08
CA ILE A 52 -4.11 1.43 5.55
C ILE A 52 -3.42 2.56 6.32
N PHE A 53 -4.13 3.66 6.58
CA PHE A 53 -3.58 4.81 7.29
C PHE A 53 -3.13 4.45 8.71
N LEU A 54 -3.97 3.72 9.46
CA LEU A 54 -3.69 3.31 10.84
C LEU A 54 -2.62 2.21 10.94
N ARG A 55 -2.54 1.32 9.93
CA ARG A 55 -1.56 0.22 9.89
C ARG A 55 -0.21 0.62 9.31
N SER A 56 -0.09 1.86 8.86
CA SER A 56 1.18 2.41 8.38
C SER A 56 2.12 2.59 9.57
N ASP A 57 2.95 1.57 9.87
CA ASP A 57 4.13 1.75 10.72
C ASP A 57 4.88 3.01 10.27
N PRO A 58 5.43 3.82 11.19
CA PRO A 58 6.20 5.00 10.81
C PRO A 58 7.31 4.52 9.88
N LYS A 59 7.19 4.85 8.59
CA LYS A 59 8.19 4.54 7.57
C LYS A 59 9.50 5.06 8.14
N LYS A 60 10.37 4.16 8.62
CA LYS A 60 11.74 4.51 8.99
C LYS A 60 12.30 5.16 7.74
N ARG A 61 12.43 6.48 7.78
CA ARG A 61 12.96 7.26 6.69
C ARG A 61 14.39 6.77 6.54
N GLU A 62 14.64 5.98 5.50
CA GLU A 62 16.03 5.67 5.16
C GLU A 62 16.72 7.03 4.97
N PRO A 63 17.84 7.28 5.66
CA PRO A 63 18.50 8.58 5.61
C PRO A 63 18.76 8.91 4.15
N ALA A 64 18.49 10.17 3.77
CA ALA A 64 18.73 10.62 2.41
C ALA A 64 20.20 10.30 2.04
N VAL A 65 20.50 10.04 0.77
CA VAL A 65 21.86 9.71 0.33
C VAL A 65 22.89 10.74 0.82
N TRP A 66 22.48 12.00 0.95
CA TRP A 66 23.26 13.12 1.47
C TRP A 66 23.51 13.10 2.99
N GLU A 67 22.70 12.36 3.74
CA GLU A 67 22.83 12.16 5.20
C GLU A 67 23.73 10.95 5.52
N ARG A 68 24.16 10.18 4.52
CA ARG A 68 25.06 9.04 4.72
C ARG A 68 26.49 9.56 4.94
N PRO A 69 27.16 9.22 6.05
CA PRO A 69 28.57 9.55 6.22
C PRO A 69 29.37 8.96 5.06
N ALA A 70 30.27 9.77 4.48
CA ALA A 70 31.12 9.33 3.38
C ALA A 70 31.90 8.08 3.81
N PRO A 71 32.00 7.05 2.95
CA PRO A 71 32.83 5.88 3.27
C PRO A 71 34.28 6.35 3.52
N PRO A 72 35.00 5.74 4.48
CA PRO A 72 36.41 6.07 4.70
C PRO A 72 37.16 5.89 3.39
N THR A 73 37.73 6.98 2.88
CA THR A 73 38.55 6.94 1.69
C THR A 73 39.73 6.01 1.98
N GLU A 74 39.91 5.00 1.13
CA GLU A 74 40.88 3.89 1.23
C GLU A 74 42.38 4.31 1.27
N ARG A 75 42.67 5.62 1.43
CA ARG A 75 44.02 6.17 1.49
C ARG A 75 44.63 6.19 2.89
N THR A 76 43.93 5.74 3.92
CA THR A 76 44.40 5.77 5.33
C THR A 76 44.84 4.39 5.84
N ILE A 77 45.26 3.47 4.96
CA ILE A 77 45.76 2.12 5.33
C ILE A 77 47.23 1.92 4.89
N LYS A 78 47.90 2.98 4.41
CA LYS A 78 49.32 2.92 4.04
C LYS A 78 50.10 4.05 4.70
N GLU A 79 50.32 3.93 6.01
CA GLU A 79 51.49 4.47 6.69
C GLU A 79 52.07 3.40 7.61
#